data_AF-A0A0L7KVN8-F1
#
_entry.id   AF-A0A0L7KVN8-F1
#
_cell.length_a   1.000
_cell.length_b   1.000
_cell.length_c   1.000
_cell.angle_alpha   90.00
_cell.angle_beta   90.00
_cell.angle_gamma   90.00
#
_symmetry.space_group_name_H-M   'P 1'
#
loop_
_entity.id
_entity.type
_entity.pdbx_description
1 polymer ?
#
loop_
_entity_poly.entity_id
_entity_poly.type
_entity_poly.pdbx_seq_one_letter_code
_entity_poly.pdbx_strand_id
1 'polypeptide(L)'
;MSEVRKRHKTKDTIKEAIVQNDKEAGKSSENKEPAPQRSSISSLRIISRVSVILSLLTIVYFSTKDDNFNTFAKQSDILPGKGQIIECSLEYLQEINKYEGCRPKECKRFVTDKVVSLPEVKELLLIAKKGLKLGGSVGGASILDLHSGALSLGQNFVNIYKIDRSKDVFQESDFNIYRIIKEKIKYAVAHHFDLNPDNIYLTHPTFFSEITSKEAVTVHDEYWHPHVDKVPM
;
A
#
# COMPACT_ATOMS: atom_id res chain seq x y z
N MET A 1 25.26 37.98 -61.19
CA MET A 1 25.88 36.72 -60.71
C MET A 1 24.82 35.96 -59.94
N SER A 2 24.48 34.71 -60.29
CA SER A 2 25.04 33.88 -61.37
C SER A 2 23.95 33.27 -62.27
N GLU A 3 24.42 32.60 -63.32
CA GLU A 3 23.79 32.20 -64.58
C GLU A 3 22.31 31.74 -64.52
N VAL A 4 21.40 32.21 -65.40
CA VAL A 4 21.30 32.04 -66.89
C VAL A 4 20.85 30.60 -67.23
N ARG A 5 19.81 30.34 -68.05
CA ARG A 5 19.14 31.12 -69.12
C ARG A 5 17.62 30.84 -69.23
N LYS A 6 16.89 31.74 -69.92
CA LYS A 6 15.48 31.62 -70.35
C LYS A 6 15.34 32.33 -71.72
N ARG A 7 14.42 31.94 -72.62
CA ARG A 7 13.90 32.83 -73.70
C ARG A 7 12.73 32.27 -74.51
N HIS A 8 11.92 33.17 -75.08
CA HIS A 8 10.98 32.97 -76.22
C HIS A 8 10.27 34.31 -76.59
N LYS A 9 10.25 34.77 -77.86
CA LYS A 9 9.12 35.56 -78.46
C LYS A 9 9.04 35.44 -80.01
N THR A 10 8.73 36.53 -80.76
CA THR A 10 8.18 36.47 -82.14
C THR A 10 8.28 37.80 -82.96
N LYS A 11 8.44 37.67 -84.31
CA LYS A 11 8.09 38.54 -85.49
C LYS A 11 8.64 39.98 -85.76
N ASP A 12 9.01 40.25 -87.03
CA ASP A 12 8.57 41.41 -87.88
C ASP A 12 8.78 41.19 -89.42
N THR A 13 8.69 42.20 -90.33
CA THR A 13 8.17 42.04 -91.73
C THR A 13 8.86 42.81 -92.92
N ILE A 14 9.17 42.11 -94.03
CA ILE A 14 9.34 42.49 -95.50
C ILE A 14 10.14 43.76 -95.93
N LYS A 15 11.24 43.59 -96.72
CA LYS A 15 11.36 43.97 -98.18
C LYS A 15 12.70 43.56 -98.86
N GLU A 16 12.59 43.03 -100.09
CA GLU A 16 13.60 42.94 -101.19
C GLU A 16 14.91 42.11 -101.07
N ALA A 17 15.36 41.64 -102.25
CA ALA A 17 16.65 41.01 -102.63
C ALA A 17 17.06 39.60 -102.10
N ILE A 18 16.69 38.56 -102.87
CA ILE A 18 17.49 37.36 -103.23
C ILE A 18 17.89 36.35 -102.10
N VAL A 19 17.21 35.18 -102.12
CA VAL A 19 17.64 33.84 -101.61
C VAL A 19 17.72 33.58 -100.07
N GLN A 20 16.74 32.80 -99.58
CA GLN A 20 16.75 31.86 -98.42
C GLN A 20 17.13 32.30 -96.96
N ASN A 21 16.11 32.21 -96.05
CA ASN A 21 16.12 31.87 -94.60
C ASN A 21 16.40 32.88 -93.42
N ASP A 22 15.76 32.57 -92.26
CA ASP A 22 16.03 32.88 -90.81
C ASP A 22 15.24 33.95 -89.94
N LYS A 23 15.52 34.05 -88.61
CA LYS A 23 14.55 34.10 -87.43
C LYS A 23 14.60 35.30 -86.40
N GLU A 24 13.63 35.34 -85.44
CA GLU A 24 13.50 35.97 -84.04
C GLU A 24 14.01 37.43 -83.69
N ALA A 25 13.62 38.17 -82.61
CA ALA A 25 12.38 38.33 -81.80
C ALA A 25 12.49 39.19 -80.48
N GLY A 26 11.41 39.91 -80.10
CA GLY A 26 10.97 40.15 -78.69
C GLY A 26 11.54 41.36 -77.89
N LYS A 27 11.07 41.70 -76.67
CA LYS A 27 9.95 41.20 -75.80
C LYS A 27 9.57 42.21 -74.67
N SER A 28 8.34 42.08 -74.11
CA SER A 28 7.75 42.78 -72.93
C SER A 28 6.79 41.81 -72.17
N SER A 29 6.02 42.09 -71.07
CA SER A 29 5.66 43.30 -70.26
C SER A 29 5.41 42.90 -68.76
N GLU A 30 5.16 43.86 -67.85
CA GLU A 30 5.21 43.76 -66.35
C GLU A 30 4.24 44.79 -65.66
N ASN A 31 3.83 44.85 -64.35
CA ASN A 31 3.80 43.97 -63.14
C ASN A 31 2.87 44.59 -62.02
N LYS A 32 2.41 43.81 -61.00
CA LYS A 32 1.96 44.28 -59.64
C LYS A 32 1.97 43.13 -58.59
N GLU A 33 1.98 43.43 -57.28
CA GLU A 33 2.51 42.53 -56.21
C GLU A 33 1.63 42.43 -54.93
N PRO A 34 1.63 41.27 -54.18
CA PRO A 34 0.95 41.12 -52.88
C PRO A 34 1.86 40.69 -51.68
N ALA A 35 1.36 40.88 -50.45
CA ALA A 35 2.07 40.71 -49.16
C ALA A 35 2.01 39.28 -48.53
N PRO A 36 2.90 38.92 -47.57
CA PRO A 36 3.00 37.56 -47.01
C PRO A 36 1.90 37.21 -46.00
N GLN A 37 1.35 36.00 -46.10
CA GLN A 37 0.31 35.50 -45.20
C GLN A 37 0.89 34.87 -43.92
N ARG A 38 0.45 35.36 -42.74
CA ARG A 38 0.64 34.65 -41.46
C ARG A 38 -0.31 33.46 -41.39
N SER A 39 0.22 32.26 -41.12
CA SER A 39 -0.58 31.07 -40.83
C SER A 39 -1.20 31.13 -39.43
N SER A 40 -2.51 31.40 -39.36
CA SER A 40 -3.25 31.37 -38.10
C SER A 40 -3.48 29.93 -37.64
N ILE A 41 -2.66 29.46 -36.69
CA ILE A 41 -2.97 28.24 -35.93
C ILE A 41 -4.25 28.51 -35.14
N SER A 42 -5.38 27.89 -35.53
CA SER A 42 -6.65 28.17 -34.88
C SER A 42 -6.63 27.75 -33.41
N SER A 43 -7.14 28.61 -32.54
CA SER A 43 -7.20 28.39 -31.09
C SER A 43 -7.88 27.07 -30.73
N LEU A 44 -8.92 26.66 -31.48
CA LEU A 44 -9.56 25.34 -31.36
C LEU A 44 -8.57 24.17 -31.41
N ARG A 45 -7.56 24.20 -32.30
CA ARG A 45 -6.56 23.12 -32.42
C ARG A 45 -5.61 23.08 -31.22
N ILE A 46 -5.36 24.21 -30.57
CA ILE A 46 -4.55 24.31 -29.35
C ILE A 46 -5.38 23.80 -28.16
N ILE A 47 -6.61 24.31 -27.99
CA ILE A 47 -7.54 23.91 -26.92
C ILE A 47 -7.84 22.41 -26.98
N SER A 48 -8.08 21.84 -28.17
CA SER A 48 -8.29 20.41 -28.37
C SER A 48 -7.08 19.58 -27.90
N ARG A 49 -5.84 19.99 -28.24
CA ARG A 49 -4.62 19.30 -27.79
C ARG A 49 -4.42 19.40 -26.28
N VAL A 50 -4.64 20.58 -25.69
CA VAL A 50 -4.55 20.78 -24.23
C VAL A 50 -5.58 19.93 -23.50
N SER A 51 -6.82 19.86 -24.00
CA SER A 51 -7.88 19.00 -23.46
C SER A 51 -7.47 17.53 -23.45
N VAL A 52 -7.00 16.99 -24.59
CA VAL A 52 -6.54 15.58 -24.70
C VAL A 52 -5.35 15.30 -23.76
N ILE A 53 -4.37 16.21 -23.70
CA ILE A 53 -3.21 16.07 -22.80
C ILE A 53 -3.64 16.09 -21.34
N LEU A 54 -4.53 17.01 -20.95
CA LEU A 54 -5.03 17.10 -19.57
C LEU A 54 -5.87 15.86 -19.21
N SER A 55 -6.70 15.34 -20.12
CA SER A 55 -7.43 14.08 -19.92
C SER A 55 -6.49 12.89 -19.72
N LEU A 56 -5.44 12.77 -20.56
CA LEU A 56 -4.43 11.71 -20.42
C LEU A 56 -3.65 11.82 -19.10
N LEU A 57 -3.20 13.02 -18.73
CA LEU A 57 -2.53 13.27 -17.45
C LEU A 57 -3.44 12.96 -16.25
N THR A 58 -4.74 13.25 -16.36
CA THR A 58 -5.73 12.91 -15.33
C THR A 58 -5.90 11.39 -15.19
N ILE A 59 -6.07 10.67 -16.31
CA ILE A 59 -6.16 9.20 -16.34
C ILE A 59 -4.90 8.56 -15.76
N VAL A 60 -3.71 9.03 -16.17
CA VAL A 60 -2.43 8.55 -15.63
C VAL A 60 -2.34 8.83 -14.13
N TYR A 61 -2.61 10.06 -13.67
CA TYR A 61 -2.53 10.42 -12.25
C TYR A 61 -3.40 9.53 -11.35
N PHE A 62 -4.65 9.29 -11.74
CA PHE A 62 -5.53 8.37 -11.00
C PHE A 62 -5.09 6.91 -11.11
N SER A 63 -4.64 6.45 -12.29
CA SER A 63 -4.14 5.09 -12.48
C SER A 63 -2.84 4.80 -11.71
N THR A 64 -1.96 5.79 -11.54
CA THR A 64 -0.73 5.68 -10.73
C THR A 64 -0.98 5.79 -9.23
N LYS A 65 -2.22 6.07 -8.81
CA LYS A 65 -2.63 6.20 -7.40
C LYS A 65 -3.43 5.00 -6.89
N ASP A 66 -3.65 4.01 -7.75
CA ASP A 66 -4.23 2.73 -7.35
C ASP A 66 -3.11 1.84 -6.79
N ASP A 67 -2.79 2.04 -5.50
CA ASP A 67 -1.85 1.18 -4.78
C ASP A 67 -2.35 -0.27 -4.86
N ASN A 68 -1.52 -1.19 -5.36
CA ASN A 68 -1.93 -2.53 -5.80
C ASN A 68 -2.22 -3.53 -4.64
N PHE A 69 -2.89 -3.06 -3.59
CA PHE A 69 -3.23 -3.82 -2.39
C PHE A 69 -4.45 -4.74 -2.60
N ASN A 70 -4.18 -5.98 -2.98
CA ASN A 70 -5.19 -7.03 -3.02
C ASN A 70 -5.70 -7.36 -1.60
N THR A 71 -6.99 -7.17 -1.34
CA THR A 71 -7.59 -7.44 -0.02
C THR A 71 -7.55 -8.93 0.31
N PHE A 72 -6.73 -9.32 1.30
CA PHE A 72 -6.59 -10.73 1.67
C PHE A 72 -7.83 -11.28 2.39
N ALA A 73 -8.39 -10.53 3.34
CA ALA A 73 -9.63 -10.85 4.05
C ALA A 73 -10.28 -9.54 4.53
N LYS A 74 -11.60 -9.52 4.68
CA LYS A 74 -12.35 -8.41 5.31
C LYS A 74 -12.88 -8.83 6.67
N GLN A 75 -13.07 -7.85 7.55
CA GLN A 75 -13.71 -8.04 8.86
C GLN A 75 -15.21 -8.43 8.76
N SER A 76 -15.80 -8.36 7.55
CA SER A 76 -17.13 -8.87 7.21
C SER A 76 -17.17 -10.34 6.80
N ASP A 77 -16.03 -10.96 6.53
CA ASP A 77 -15.96 -12.32 6.00
C ASP A 77 -16.10 -13.35 7.13
N ILE A 78 -16.51 -14.58 6.81
CA ILE A 78 -16.49 -15.72 7.73
C ILE A 78 -15.71 -16.84 7.05
N LEU A 79 -14.44 -16.99 7.43
CA LEU A 79 -13.46 -17.82 6.75
C LEU A 79 -13.21 -19.12 7.52
N PRO A 80 -13.49 -20.31 6.95
CA PRO A 80 -13.07 -21.57 7.56
C PRO A 80 -11.54 -21.67 7.63
N GLY A 81 -10.86 -21.14 6.63
CA GLY A 81 -9.42 -20.93 6.57
C GLY A 81 -9.03 -20.39 5.19
N LYS A 82 -8.18 -19.36 5.16
CA LYS A 82 -7.60 -18.82 3.92
C LYS A 82 -6.10 -18.67 4.10
N GLY A 83 -5.33 -19.33 3.23
CA GLY A 83 -3.88 -19.29 3.22
C GLY A 83 -3.32 -18.70 1.92
N GLN A 84 -2.14 -18.10 2.02
CA GLN A 84 -1.31 -17.70 0.89
C GLN A 84 0.16 -17.87 1.25
N ILE A 85 0.91 -18.60 0.43
CA ILE A 85 2.38 -18.65 0.50
C ILE A 85 2.91 -17.29 0.06
N ILE A 86 3.92 -16.79 0.76
CA ILE A 86 4.59 -15.51 0.49
C ILE A 86 6.11 -15.72 0.50
N GLU A 87 6.83 -14.82 -0.14
CA GLU A 87 8.30 -14.79 -0.04
C GLU A 87 8.73 -14.47 1.40
N CYS A 88 9.78 -15.14 1.87
CA CYS A 88 10.36 -14.88 3.19
C CYS A 88 11.25 -13.63 3.14
N SER A 89 11.34 -12.88 4.24
CA SER A 89 12.30 -11.77 4.33
C SER A 89 13.74 -12.28 4.42
N LEU A 90 14.70 -11.42 4.04
CA LEU A 90 16.12 -11.77 4.06
C LEU A 90 16.66 -11.89 5.49
N GLU A 91 16.13 -11.13 6.45
CA GLU A 91 16.47 -11.25 7.87
C GLU A 91 16.05 -12.62 8.41
N TYR A 92 14.79 -13.01 8.17
CA TYR A 92 14.27 -14.32 8.55
C TYR A 92 15.14 -15.46 7.99
N LEU A 93 15.54 -15.42 6.71
CA LEU A 93 16.38 -16.46 6.12
C LEU A 93 17.81 -16.52 6.71
N GLN A 94 18.31 -15.44 7.31
CA GLN A 94 19.58 -15.41 8.03
C GLN A 94 19.46 -15.95 9.45
N GLU A 95 18.41 -15.55 10.19
CA GLU A 95 18.09 -16.05 11.53
C GLU A 95 17.80 -17.55 11.56
N ILE A 96 16.96 -18.03 10.64
CA ILE A 96 16.15 -19.23 10.88
C ILE A 96 16.96 -20.53 10.97
N ASN A 97 18.19 -20.54 10.45
CA ASN A 97 19.12 -21.67 10.57
C ASN A 97 19.61 -21.91 12.00
N LYS A 98 19.41 -20.95 12.92
CA LYS A 98 19.68 -21.08 14.37
C LYS A 98 18.62 -21.90 15.11
N TYR A 99 17.47 -22.15 14.48
CA TYR A 99 16.23 -22.59 15.14
C TYR A 99 15.67 -23.86 14.49
N GLU A 100 16.43 -24.95 14.58
CA GLU A 100 15.98 -26.26 14.09
C GLU A 100 14.76 -26.78 14.86
N GLY A 101 13.85 -27.46 14.15
CA GLY A 101 12.66 -28.08 14.76
C GLY A 101 11.51 -27.13 15.13
N CYS A 102 11.71 -25.81 15.11
CA CYS A 102 10.65 -24.81 15.33
C CYS A 102 10.46 -23.82 14.17
N ARG A 103 11.17 -24.01 13.04
CA ARG A 103 11.03 -23.18 11.82
C ARG A 103 10.01 -23.71 10.82
N PRO A 104 9.08 -22.87 10.28
CA PRO A 104 8.24 -23.29 9.17
C PRO A 104 9.07 -23.46 7.89
N LYS A 105 8.62 -24.38 7.04
CA LYS A 105 9.28 -24.69 5.75
C LYS A 105 9.12 -23.57 4.72
N GLU A 106 7.97 -22.91 4.75
CA GLU A 106 7.55 -21.86 3.82
C GLU A 106 6.95 -20.69 4.60
N CYS A 107 7.23 -19.45 4.17
CA CYS A 107 6.55 -18.29 4.72
C CYS A 107 5.12 -18.21 4.16
N LYS A 108 4.14 -17.99 5.03
CA LYS A 108 2.72 -17.93 4.64
C LYS A 108 1.92 -16.98 5.51
N ARG A 109 0.92 -16.34 4.91
CA ARG A 109 -0.17 -15.65 5.60
C ARG A 109 -1.35 -16.60 5.73
N PHE A 110 -2.01 -16.61 6.89
CA PHE A 110 -3.18 -17.45 7.14
C PHE A 110 -4.20 -16.74 8.05
N VAL A 111 -5.49 -16.87 7.75
CA VAL A 111 -6.62 -16.30 8.50
C VAL A 111 -7.74 -17.34 8.62
N THR A 112 -8.38 -17.45 9.79
CA THR A 112 -9.50 -18.37 10.06
C THR A 112 -10.34 -17.90 11.25
N ASP A 113 -11.65 -18.11 11.18
CA ASP A 113 -12.62 -17.85 12.25
C ASP A 113 -12.99 -19.14 13.03
N LYS A 114 -12.14 -20.17 12.96
CA LYS A 114 -12.41 -21.50 13.58
C LYS A 114 -11.61 -21.79 14.85
N VAL A 115 -10.57 -21.01 15.14
CA VAL A 115 -9.67 -21.27 16.30
C VAL A 115 -10.31 -20.85 17.63
N VAL A 116 -11.06 -19.74 17.65
CA VAL A 116 -11.76 -19.23 18.84
C VAL A 116 -13.20 -18.92 18.46
N SER A 117 -14.15 -19.51 19.18
CA SER A 117 -15.58 -19.38 18.89
C SER A 117 -16.19 -18.13 19.54
N LEU A 118 -17.35 -17.70 19.04
CA LEU A 118 -18.05 -16.50 19.54
C LEU A 118 -18.35 -16.49 21.06
N PRO A 119 -18.67 -17.62 21.73
CA PRO A 119 -18.73 -17.68 23.20
C PRO A 119 -17.38 -17.42 23.86
N GLU A 120 -16.33 -18.11 23.42
CA GLU A 120 -14.95 -17.97 23.94
C GLU A 120 -14.43 -16.53 23.79
N VAL A 121 -14.71 -15.87 22.66
CA VAL A 121 -14.38 -14.45 22.43
C VAL A 121 -15.15 -13.53 23.39
N LYS A 122 -16.41 -13.83 23.71
CA LYS A 122 -17.20 -13.04 24.69
C LYS A 122 -16.65 -13.20 26.10
N GLU A 123 -16.21 -14.39 26.49
CA GLU A 123 -15.57 -14.64 27.78
C GLU A 123 -14.24 -13.87 27.88
N LEU A 124 -13.37 -13.96 26.89
CA LEU A 124 -12.14 -13.14 26.80
C LEU A 124 -12.43 -11.64 26.89
N LEU A 125 -13.47 -11.14 26.21
CA LEU A 125 -13.86 -9.73 26.25
C LEU A 125 -14.37 -9.30 27.64
N LEU A 126 -15.06 -10.19 28.36
CA LEU A 126 -15.47 -9.94 29.75
C LEU A 126 -14.25 -9.90 30.68
N ILE A 127 -13.27 -10.77 30.48
CA ILE A 127 -12.01 -10.83 31.25
C ILE A 127 -11.17 -9.57 31.05
N ALA A 128 -11.00 -9.13 29.79
CA ALA A 128 -10.34 -7.86 29.48
C ALA A 128 -11.04 -6.68 30.19
N LYS A 129 -12.37 -6.59 30.08
CA LYS A 129 -13.17 -5.52 30.71
C LYS A 129 -13.15 -5.57 32.25
N LYS A 130 -13.14 -6.77 32.85
CA LYS A 130 -12.99 -6.96 34.30
C LYS A 130 -11.71 -6.29 34.82
N GLY A 131 -10.56 -6.63 34.23
CA GLY A 131 -9.26 -6.13 34.68
C GLY A 131 -8.99 -4.67 34.30
N LEU A 132 -9.25 -4.29 33.05
CA LEU A 132 -8.98 -2.93 32.56
C LEU A 132 -9.81 -1.86 33.29
N LYS A 133 -11.01 -2.21 33.79
CA LYS A 133 -11.83 -1.32 34.64
C LYS A 133 -11.13 -0.91 35.95
N LEU A 134 -10.08 -1.59 36.38
CA LEU A 134 -9.27 -1.21 37.55
C LEU A 134 -8.13 -0.21 37.21
N GLY A 135 -7.92 0.13 35.93
CA GLY A 135 -6.81 0.97 35.48
C GLY A 135 -7.08 1.67 34.16
N GLY A 136 -6.05 1.73 33.31
CA GLY A 136 -6.04 2.41 32.02
C GLY A 136 -4.80 3.30 31.84
N SER A 137 -4.30 3.38 30.60
CA SER A 137 -3.26 4.34 30.19
C SER A 137 -3.83 5.76 30.09
N VAL A 138 -2.97 6.77 30.30
CA VAL A 138 -3.29 8.14 29.87
C VAL A 138 -3.36 8.26 28.35
N GLY A 139 -2.51 7.53 27.62
CA GLY A 139 -2.40 7.55 26.16
C GLY A 139 -3.27 6.52 25.45
N GLY A 140 -2.90 6.24 24.19
CA GLY A 140 -3.63 5.40 23.23
C GLY A 140 -3.97 3.98 23.67
N ALA A 141 -3.08 3.27 24.39
CA ALA A 141 -3.24 1.82 24.63
C ALA A 141 -3.11 1.42 26.11
N SER A 142 -4.04 0.59 26.59
CA SER A 142 -4.03 0.02 27.95
C SER A 142 -3.80 -1.48 27.91
N ILE A 143 -2.88 -1.98 28.73
CA ILE A 143 -2.42 -3.38 28.75
C ILE A 143 -2.84 -4.08 30.06
N LEU A 144 -3.20 -5.36 29.95
CA LEU A 144 -3.51 -6.28 31.05
C LEU A 144 -2.91 -7.68 30.80
N ASP A 145 -1.90 -8.06 31.57
CA ASP A 145 -1.34 -9.42 31.63
C ASP A 145 -1.89 -10.19 32.84
N LEU A 146 -2.60 -11.30 32.62
CA LEU A 146 -3.11 -12.18 33.68
C LEU A 146 -2.04 -13.08 34.32
N HIS A 147 -0.85 -13.22 33.71
CA HIS A 147 0.21 -14.07 34.24
C HIS A 147 1.08 -13.32 35.24
N SER A 148 1.63 -12.15 34.87
CA SER A 148 2.35 -11.30 35.83
C SER A 148 1.44 -10.45 36.70
N GLY A 149 0.19 -10.23 36.29
CA GLY A 149 -0.72 -9.25 36.88
C GLY A 149 -0.44 -7.81 36.45
N ALA A 150 0.43 -7.56 35.46
CA ALA A 150 0.72 -6.20 35.01
C ALA A 150 -0.51 -5.54 34.37
N LEU A 151 -0.90 -4.38 34.91
CA LEU A 151 -2.01 -3.55 34.45
C LEU A 151 -1.49 -2.11 34.24
N SER A 152 -1.80 -1.49 33.10
CA SER A 152 -1.54 -0.07 32.89
C SER A 152 -2.34 0.80 33.87
N LEU A 153 -1.69 1.74 34.55
CA LEU A 153 -2.31 2.73 35.41
C LEU A 153 -1.61 4.09 35.24
N GLY A 154 -2.26 4.99 34.50
CA GLY A 154 -1.69 6.29 34.15
C GLY A 154 -0.56 6.14 33.13
N GLN A 155 0.67 6.43 33.55
CA GLN A 155 1.91 6.23 32.75
C GLN A 155 2.73 5.02 33.21
N ASN A 156 2.26 4.27 34.22
CA ASN A 156 3.01 3.21 34.89
C ASN A 156 2.29 1.85 34.79
N PHE A 157 2.99 0.78 35.16
CA PHE A 157 2.39 -0.52 35.41
C PHE A 157 2.24 -0.79 36.90
N VAL A 158 1.09 -1.35 37.29
CA VAL A 158 0.84 -1.87 38.64
C VAL A 158 0.58 -3.37 38.58
N ASN A 159 0.83 -4.08 39.68
CA ASN A 159 0.40 -5.48 39.80
C ASN A 159 -1.03 -5.52 40.33
N ILE A 160 -1.97 -5.94 39.48
CA ILE A 160 -3.41 -6.00 39.78
C ILE A 160 -3.70 -6.77 41.08
N TYR A 161 -3.03 -7.92 41.29
CA TYR A 161 -3.24 -8.81 42.45
C TYR A 161 -2.76 -8.22 43.79
N LYS A 162 -2.08 -7.06 43.77
CA LYS A 162 -1.72 -6.29 44.98
C LYS A 162 -2.73 -5.18 45.31
N ILE A 163 -3.76 -4.99 44.49
CA ILE A 163 -4.83 -3.99 44.70
C ILE A 163 -5.99 -4.68 45.43
N ASP A 164 -6.41 -4.18 46.60
CA ASP A 164 -7.52 -4.76 47.37
C ASP A 164 -8.82 -4.92 46.57
N ARG A 165 -9.09 -3.99 45.65
CA ARG A 165 -10.26 -3.99 44.76
C ARG A 165 -10.23 -5.07 43.66
N SER A 166 -9.15 -5.83 43.53
CA SER A 166 -9.00 -6.88 42.50
C SER A 166 -9.34 -8.30 42.97
N LYS A 167 -9.42 -8.52 44.29
CA LYS A 167 -9.43 -9.86 44.89
C LYS A 167 -10.53 -10.78 44.34
N ASP A 168 -11.69 -10.20 44.02
CA ASP A 168 -12.87 -10.91 43.50
C ASP A 168 -13.14 -10.62 42.01
N VAL A 169 -12.20 -10.00 41.28
CA VAL A 169 -12.40 -9.53 39.90
C VAL A 169 -12.18 -10.63 38.86
N PHE A 170 -11.34 -11.62 39.16
CA PHE A 170 -11.15 -12.82 38.34
C PHE A 170 -11.50 -14.09 39.10
N GLN A 171 -12.08 -15.05 38.41
CA GLN A 171 -12.41 -16.39 38.88
C GLN A 171 -11.48 -17.42 38.24
N GLU A 172 -11.36 -18.61 38.82
CA GLU A 172 -10.53 -19.68 38.25
C GLU A 172 -10.94 -20.06 36.82
N SER A 173 -12.24 -19.94 36.50
CA SER A 173 -12.80 -20.05 35.16
C SER A 173 -12.16 -19.09 34.16
N ASP A 174 -11.92 -17.82 34.54
CA ASP A 174 -11.29 -16.81 33.68
C ASP A 174 -9.85 -17.20 33.28
N PHE A 175 -9.08 -17.76 34.23
CA PHE A 175 -7.73 -18.25 33.96
C PHE A 175 -7.74 -19.55 33.13
N ASN A 176 -8.70 -20.44 33.39
CA ASN A 176 -8.83 -21.69 32.65
C ASN A 176 -9.21 -21.46 31.19
N ILE A 177 -10.18 -20.58 30.88
CA ILE A 177 -10.52 -20.27 29.49
C ILE A 177 -9.37 -19.56 28.76
N TYR A 178 -8.68 -18.63 29.42
CA TYR A 178 -7.50 -17.96 28.87
C TYR A 178 -6.38 -18.95 28.51
N ARG A 179 -6.09 -19.90 29.40
CA ARG A 179 -5.12 -20.99 29.17
C ARG A 179 -5.52 -21.89 28.00
N ILE A 180 -6.80 -22.31 27.94
CA ILE A 180 -7.33 -23.14 26.85
C ILE A 180 -7.17 -22.42 25.50
N ILE A 181 -7.50 -21.13 25.41
CA ILE A 181 -7.43 -20.39 24.15
C ILE A 181 -5.97 -20.14 23.72
N LYS A 182 -5.05 -19.88 24.66
CA LYS A 182 -3.60 -19.83 24.35
C LYS A 182 -3.11 -21.12 23.70
N GLU A 183 -3.48 -22.28 24.24
CA GLU A 183 -3.14 -23.57 23.63
C GLU A 183 -3.83 -23.76 22.28
N LYS A 184 -5.13 -23.47 22.14
CA LYS A 184 -5.84 -23.57 20.84
C LYS A 184 -5.16 -22.74 19.75
N ILE A 185 -4.68 -21.53 20.07
CA ILE A 185 -3.93 -20.68 19.14
C ILE A 185 -2.57 -21.31 18.82
N LYS A 186 -1.80 -21.76 19.83
CA LYS A 186 -0.52 -22.44 19.66
C LYS A 186 -0.63 -23.68 18.75
N TYR A 187 -1.59 -24.56 19.00
CA TYR A 187 -1.83 -25.76 18.19
C TYR A 187 -2.34 -25.44 16.78
N ALA A 188 -3.16 -24.38 16.60
CA ALA A 188 -3.59 -23.95 15.27
C ALA A 188 -2.43 -23.39 14.43
N VAL A 189 -1.54 -22.60 15.04
CA VAL A 189 -0.28 -22.16 14.39
C VAL A 189 0.58 -23.39 14.06
N ALA A 190 0.77 -24.31 15.02
CA ALA A 190 1.56 -25.52 14.80
C ALA A 190 1.08 -26.34 13.59
N HIS A 191 -0.22 -26.68 13.58
CA HIS A 191 -0.87 -27.44 12.52
C HIS A 191 -0.79 -26.75 11.16
N HIS A 192 -1.02 -25.44 11.10
CA HIS A 192 -1.03 -24.74 9.82
C HIS A 192 0.36 -24.46 9.25
N PHE A 193 1.42 -24.40 10.07
CA PHE A 193 2.78 -24.07 9.64
C PHE A 193 3.73 -25.28 9.55
N ASP A 194 3.20 -26.51 9.63
CA ASP A 194 3.94 -27.78 9.64
C ASP A 194 5.00 -27.87 10.77
N LEU A 195 4.64 -27.36 11.95
CA LEU A 195 5.52 -27.29 13.12
C LEU A 195 5.12 -28.30 14.19
N ASN A 196 6.10 -28.81 14.95
CA ASN A 196 5.82 -29.55 16.18
C ASN A 196 5.30 -28.58 17.26
N PRO A 197 4.07 -28.72 17.81
CA PRO A 197 3.57 -27.85 18.88
C PRO A 197 4.46 -27.85 20.12
N ASP A 198 5.17 -28.93 20.44
CA ASP A 198 6.05 -28.97 21.63
C ASP A 198 7.30 -28.08 21.48
N ASN A 199 7.67 -27.74 20.24
CA ASN A 199 8.80 -26.86 19.93
C ASN A 199 8.39 -25.38 19.74
N ILE A 200 7.09 -25.05 19.86
CA ILE A 200 6.58 -23.68 19.70
C ILE A 200 6.28 -23.07 21.06
N TYR A 201 6.80 -21.85 21.26
CA TYR A 201 6.58 -21.04 22.44
C TYR A 201 5.92 -19.73 22.02
N LEU A 202 4.82 -19.37 22.68
CA LEU A 202 4.24 -18.03 22.54
C LEU A 202 5.20 -17.01 23.17
N THR A 203 5.34 -15.84 22.56
CA THR A 203 6.11 -14.73 23.14
C THR A 203 5.54 -14.32 24.49
N HIS A 204 6.42 -14.01 25.45
CA HIS A 204 6.04 -13.51 26.77
C HIS A 204 6.43 -12.02 26.90
N PRO A 205 5.61 -11.18 27.55
CA PRO A 205 4.30 -11.50 28.14
C PRO A 205 3.19 -11.67 27.07
N THR A 206 2.13 -12.39 27.44
CA THR A 206 0.88 -12.45 26.66
C THR A 206 -0.19 -11.66 27.39
N PHE A 207 -0.81 -10.67 26.74
CA PHE A 207 -1.69 -9.71 27.41
C PHE A 207 -2.90 -9.34 26.55
N PHE A 208 -3.91 -8.75 27.18
CA PHE A 208 -4.96 -8.01 26.49
C PHE A 208 -4.51 -6.55 26.26
N SER A 209 -4.90 -5.99 25.13
CA SER A 209 -4.77 -4.57 24.82
C SER A 209 -6.15 -3.97 24.54
N GLU A 210 -6.45 -2.84 25.17
CA GLU A 210 -7.50 -1.92 24.74
C GLU A 210 -6.84 -0.74 24.02
N ILE A 211 -7.26 -0.47 22.78
CA ILE A 211 -6.73 0.60 21.94
C ILE A 211 -7.82 1.66 21.77
N THR A 212 -7.44 2.92 21.93
CA THR A 212 -8.32 4.09 21.87
C THR A 212 -7.79 5.14 20.88
N SER A 213 -8.60 6.11 20.50
CA SER A 213 -8.20 7.20 19.59
C SER A 213 -7.45 8.35 20.30
N LYS A 214 -6.82 8.10 21.45
CA LYS A 214 -5.95 9.07 22.12
C LYS A 214 -4.56 9.03 21.50
N GLU A 215 -3.84 10.14 21.58
CA GLU A 215 -2.43 10.19 21.21
C GLU A 215 -1.57 9.33 22.16
N ALA A 216 -0.41 8.88 21.67
CA ALA A 216 0.57 8.17 22.49
C ALA A 216 1.22 9.12 23.50
N VAL A 217 1.38 8.67 24.74
CA VAL A 217 2.04 9.44 25.82
C VAL A 217 3.28 8.72 26.34
N THR A 218 3.27 7.39 26.24
CA THR A 218 4.37 6.50 26.59
C THR A 218 4.74 5.64 25.38
N VAL A 219 5.96 5.12 25.38
CA VAL A 219 6.46 4.17 24.37
C VAL A 219 5.60 2.88 24.31
N HIS A 220 4.83 2.58 25.35
CA HIS A 220 3.91 1.43 25.40
C HIS A 220 2.53 1.70 24.76
N ASP A 221 2.20 2.95 24.42
CA ASP A 221 0.97 3.28 23.68
C ASP A 221 1.12 2.99 22.15
N GLU A 222 2.35 2.86 21.64
CA GLU A 222 2.67 2.65 20.23
C GLU A 222 2.98 1.17 19.93
N TYR A 223 1.94 0.41 19.55
CA TYR A 223 1.99 -1.06 19.43
C TYR A 223 2.91 -1.60 18.31
N TRP A 224 3.33 -0.76 17.36
CA TRP A 224 4.10 -1.14 16.18
C TRP A 224 5.63 -1.08 16.36
N HIS A 225 6.14 -0.80 17.56
CA HIS A 225 7.58 -0.77 17.83
C HIS A 225 8.17 -2.16 18.14
N PRO A 226 9.46 -2.39 17.84
CA PRO A 226 10.18 -3.65 18.11
C PRO A 226 10.17 -4.17 19.56
N HIS A 227 9.75 -3.37 20.55
CA HIS A 227 9.61 -3.80 21.95
C HIS A 227 8.21 -4.36 22.29
N VAL A 228 7.20 -4.16 21.43
CA VAL A 228 5.85 -4.72 21.57
C VAL A 228 5.67 -5.86 20.55
N ASP A 229 5.81 -5.54 19.27
CA ASP A 229 5.84 -6.50 18.18
C ASP A 229 7.28 -6.63 17.69
N LYS A 230 7.92 -7.75 18.04
CA LYS A 230 9.29 -8.04 17.60
C LYS A 230 9.30 -8.34 16.11
N VAL A 231 9.53 -7.29 15.31
CA VAL A 231 10.12 -7.43 13.98
C VAL A 231 11.36 -8.34 14.13
N PRO A 232 11.45 -9.47 13.40
CA PRO A 232 12.63 -10.31 13.45
C PRO A 232 13.84 -9.49 12.96
N MET A 233 14.88 -9.43 13.80
CA MET A 233 16.20 -8.88 13.46
C MET A 233 17.00 -9.86 12.60
#